data_AF-A0A4Q5R2N0-F1
#
_entry.id   AF-A0A4Q5R2N0-F1
#
_cell.length_a   1.000
_cell.length_b   1.000
_cell.length_c   1.000
_cell.angle_alpha   90.00
_cell.angle_beta   90.00
_cell.angle_gamma   90.00
#
_symmetry.space_group_name_H-M   'P 1'
#
loop_
_entity.id
_entity.type
_entity.pdbx_description
1 polymer ?
#
loop_
_entity_poly.entity_id
_entity_poly.type
_entity_poly.pdbx_seq_one_letter_code
_entity_poly.pdbx_strand_id
1 'polypeptide(L)'
;MHLRFLAALALSGLATTSLSAQTTPPAHTVFLLGNTAEGDLPTARLAALRQTLARQTTPFTVVHLGDIVANEGLAAKKDTALSQAERGRADALIALVKGLPLGKIYFLPGDKDWANSGRNGLK
;
A
#
# COMPACT_ATOMS: atom_id res chain seq x y z
N MET A 1 -48.54 -20.73 39.21
CA MET A 1 -48.41 -20.67 37.74
C MET A 1 -47.61 -19.44 37.24
N HIS A 2 -46.67 -18.88 38.03
CA HIS A 2 -46.06 -17.57 37.72
C HIS A 2 -44.60 -17.62 37.21
N LEU A 3 -43.88 -18.72 37.43
CA LEU A 3 -42.43 -18.79 37.14
C LEU A 3 -42.09 -18.83 35.63
N ARG A 4 -43.06 -19.15 34.76
CA ARG A 4 -42.86 -19.18 33.29
C ARG A 4 -42.96 -17.81 32.61
N PHE A 5 -43.58 -16.82 33.24
CA PHE A 5 -43.73 -15.48 32.66
C PHE A 5 -42.46 -14.61 32.81
N LEU A 6 -41.71 -14.78 33.91
CA LEU A 6 -40.46 -14.04 34.14
C LEU A 6 -39.35 -14.41 33.16
N ALA A 7 -39.25 -15.68 32.74
CA ALA A 7 -38.28 -16.12 31.76
C ALA A 7 -38.52 -15.53 30.36
N ALA A 8 -39.77 -15.26 29.99
CA ALA A 8 -40.12 -14.69 28.69
C ALA A 8 -39.67 -13.22 28.55
N LEU A 9 -39.67 -12.45 29.65
CA LEU A 9 -39.33 -11.03 29.62
C LEU A 9 -37.81 -10.79 29.55
N ALA A 10 -37.00 -11.68 30.12
CA ALA A 10 -35.54 -11.60 30.07
C ALA A 10 -34.96 -11.84 28.66
N LEU A 11 -35.68 -12.58 27.81
CA LEU A 11 -35.23 -12.88 26.44
C LEU A 11 -35.52 -11.73 25.44
N SER A 12 -36.39 -10.79 25.79
CA SER A 12 -36.78 -9.66 24.94
C SER A 12 -35.76 -8.52 24.93
N GLY A 13 -34.91 -8.41 25.95
CA GLY A 13 -33.96 -7.30 26.13
C GLY A 13 -32.65 -7.40 25.35
N LEU A 14 -32.44 -8.47 24.58
CA LEU A 14 -31.21 -8.73 23.81
C LEU A 14 -31.33 -8.39 22.31
N ALA A 15 -32.51 -7.92 21.87
CA ALA A 15 -32.70 -7.44 20.51
C ALA A 15 -32.33 -5.93 20.40
N THR A 16 -31.72 -5.57 19.28
CA THR A 16 -31.44 -4.18 18.85
C THR A 16 -30.39 -3.37 19.63
N THR A 17 -29.23 -3.96 19.96
CA THR A 17 -27.99 -3.21 19.73
C THR A 17 -27.66 -3.30 18.25
N SER A 18 -28.14 -2.33 17.46
CA SER A 18 -27.70 -2.18 16.07
C SER A 18 -26.21 -1.84 16.09
N LEU A 19 -25.35 -2.84 15.86
CA LEU A 19 -23.96 -2.58 15.49
C LEU A 19 -24.00 -1.75 14.20
N SER A 20 -23.67 -0.47 14.31
CA SER A 20 -23.31 0.38 13.17
C SER A 20 -21.96 -0.07 12.61
N ALA A 21 -21.92 -1.29 12.06
CA ALA A 21 -20.90 -1.67 11.10
C ALA A 21 -20.97 -0.67 9.95
N GLN A 22 -19.82 -0.17 9.51
CA GLN A 22 -19.77 0.79 8.40
C GLN A 22 -20.04 0.05 7.09
N THR A 23 -21.33 -0.08 6.75
CA THR A 23 -21.83 -0.85 5.61
C THR A 23 -21.46 -0.23 4.25
N THR A 24 -21.16 1.07 4.23
CA THR A 24 -20.73 1.79 3.04
C THR A 24 -19.23 1.64 2.83
N PRO A 25 -18.76 1.10 1.68
CA PRO A 25 -17.34 1.06 1.34
C PRO A 25 -16.71 2.47 1.34
N PRO A 26 -15.40 2.58 1.65
CA PRO A 26 -14.72 3.87 1.60
C PRO A 26 -14.74 4.45 0.18
N ALA A 27 -15.09 5.73 0.05
CA ALA A 27 -15.14 6.42 -1.23
C ALA A 27 -13.77 6.50 -1.93
N HIS A 28 -12.67 6.42 -1.16
CA HIS A 28 -11.30 6.31 -1.66
C HIS A 28 -10.43 5.52 -0.67
N THR A 29 -9.54 4.66 -1.17
CA THR A 29 -8.60 3.89 -0.33
C THR A 29 -7.15 4.33 -0.56
N VAL A 30 -6.37 4.50 0.51
CA VAL A 30 -4.94 4.83 0.42
C VAL A 30 -4.10 3.64 0.88
N PHE A 31 -3.16 3.22 0.05
CA PHE A 31 -2.18 2.17 0.32
C PHE A 31 -0.80 2.79 0.51
N LEU A 32 -0.16 2.50 1.64
CA LEU A 32 1.18 3.00 1.95
C LEU A 32 2.21 1.87 1.80
N LEU A 33 3.32 2.17 1.12
CA LEU A 33 4.54 1.35 1.08
C LEU A 33 5.77 2.27 1.06
N GLY A 34 6.96 1.75 1.30
CA GLY A 34 8.21 2.50 1.29
C GLY A 34 9.39 1.56 1.50
N ASN A 35 10.61 2.10 1.55
CA ASN A 35 11.83 1.35 1.90
C ASN A 35 12.02 0.12 1.00
N THR A 36 11.87 0.31 -0.31
CA THR A 36 12.04 -0.73 -1.33
C THR A 36 13.39 -0.69 -2.04
N ALA A 37 14.26 0.27 -1.74
CA ALA A 37 15.60 0.42 -2.30
C ALA A 37 16.53 -0.77 -1.98
N GLU A 38 16.38 -1.38 -0.80
CA GLU A 38 17.29 -2.40 -0.29
C GLU A 38 16.90 -3.82 -0.72
N GLY A 39 17.91 -4.60 -1.11
CA GLY A 39 17.76 -6.02 -1.46
C GLY A 39 16.93 -6.29 -2.72
N ASP A 40 16.62 -7.57 -2.93
CA ASP A 40 15.77 -8.02 -4.03
C ASP A 40 14.33 -7.52 -3.84
N LEU A 41 13.70 -7.05 -4.93
CA LEU A 41 12.28 -6.73 -4.89
C LEU A 41 11.46 -7.99 -4.53
N PRO A 42 10.54 -7.92 -3.54
CA PRO A 42 9.72 -9.06 -3.15
C PRO A 42 8.59 -9.27 -4.18
N THR A 43 8.94 -9.78 -5.35
CA THR A 43 8.06 -9.91 -6.54
C THR A 43 6.73 -10.60 -6.23
N ALA A 44 6.75 -11.68 -5.45
CA ALA A 44 5.52 -12.38 -5.01
C ALA A 44 4.61 -11.49 -4.15
N ARG A 45 5.18 -10.65 -3.28
CA ARG A 45 4.42 -9.69 -2.45
C ARG A 45 3.88 -8.54 -3.28
N LEU A 46 4.65 -8.03 -4.26
CA LEU A 46 4.18 -7.03 -5.22
C LEU A 46 3.05 -7.57 -6.11
N ALA A 47 3.13 -8.83 -6.54
CA ALA A 47 2.06 -9.50 -7.28
C ALA A 47 0.79 -9.64 -6.44
N ALA A 48 0.90 -10.07 -5.18
CA ALA A 48 -0.22 -10.13 -4.24
C ALA A 48 -0.84 -8.73 -3.97
N LEU A 49 0.00 -7.70 -3.80
CA LEU A 49 -0.46 -6.32 -3.68
C LEU A 49 -1.21 -5.88 -4.94
N ARG A 50 -0.66 -6.10 -6.14
CA ARG A 50 -1.35 -5.78 -7.42
C ARG A 50 -2.69 -6.51 -7.54
N GLN A 51 -2.82 -7.75 -7.08
CA GLN A 51 -4.11 -8.45 -7.04
C GLN A 51 -5.12 -7.77 -6.10
N THR A 52 -4.68 -7.28 -4.93
CA THR A 52 -5.52 -6.51 -4.01
C THR A 52 -5.93 -5.15 -4.60
N LEU A 53 -5.02 -4.47 -5.29
CA LEU A 53 -5.30 -3.19 -5.98
C LEU A 53 -6.27 -3.38 -7.16
N ALA A 54 -6.14 -4.48 -7.92
CA ALA A 54 -7.03 -4.79 -9.03
C ALA A 54 -8.46 -5.18 -8.61
N ARG A 55 -8.67 -5.48 -7.32
CA ARG A 55 -9.99 -5.79 -6.72
C ARG A 55 -10.68 -4.57 -6.11
N GLN A 56 -10.06 -3.39 -6.11
CA GLN A 56 -10.68 -2.18 -5.57
C GLN A 56 -11.88 -1.76 -6.44
N THR A 57 -13.03 -1.54 -5.81
CA THR A 57 -14.26 -1.08 -6.47
C THR A 57 -14.47 0.43 -6.40
N THR A 58 -13.66 1.12 -5.59
CA THR A 58 -13.62 2.58 -5.46
C THR A 58 -12.22 3.10 -5.84
N PRO A 59 -12.08 4.40 -6.18
CA PRO A 59 -10.79 5.03 -6.42
C PRO A 59 -9.75 4.73 -5.33
N PHE A 60 -8.49 4.57 -5.72
CA PHE A 60 -7.43 4.32 -4.76
C PHE A 60 -6.10 4.97 -5.15
N THR A 61 -5.32 5.28 -4.12
CA THR A 61 -3.98 5.84 -4.27
C THR A 61 -2.97 4.95 -3.58
N VAL A 62 -1.92 4.57 -4.30
CA VAL A 62 -0.69 4.02 -3.76
C VAL A 62 0.26 5.19 -3.49
N VAL A 63 0.78 5.30 -2.26
CA VAL A 63 1.77 6.32 -1.89
C VAL A 63 3.04 5.58 -1.48
N HIS A 64 4.10 5.77 -2.26
CA HIS A 64 5.43 5.26 -1.95
C HIS A 64 6.18 6.31 -1.13
N LEU A 65 6.57 5.95 0.08
CA LEU A 65 7.09 6.80 1.15
C LEU A 65 8.63 6.91 1.14
N GLY A 66 9.23 6.91 -0.06
CA GLY A 66 10.67 7.05 -0.22
C GLY A 66 11.46 5.76 -0.10
N ASP A 67 12.76 5.90 -0.35
CA ASP A 67 13.69 4.81 -0.55
C ASP A 67 13.16 3.88 -1.65
N ILE A 68 12.99 4.47 -2.84
CA ILE A 68 12.51 3.83 -4.05
C ILE A 68 13.66 3.11 -4.74
N VAL A 69 14.84 3.76 -4.77
CA VAL A 69 16.08 3.28 -5.39
C VAL A 69 17.29 3.40 -4.46
N ALA A 70 18.38 2.71 -4.80
CA ALA A 70 19.66 2.78 -4.08
C ALA A 70 20.29 4.20 -4.07
N ASN A 71 21.32 4.40 -3.22
CA ASN A 71 21.93 5.70 -2.93
C ASN A 71 22.46 6.47 -4.16
N GLU A 72 22.75 5.76 -5.25
CA GLU A 72 23.22 6.28 -6.53
C GLU A 72 22.09 6.92 -7.36
N GLY A 73 20.85 6.83 -6.88
CA GLY A 73 19.64 7.27 -7.56
C GLY A 73 19.36 6.50 -8.85
N LEU A 74 18.52 7.08 -9.71
CA LEU A 74 18.17 6.46 -11.00
C LEU A 74 19.28 6.52 -12.07
N ALA A 75 20.34 7.32 -11.86
CA ALA A 75 21.62 7.22 -12.58
C ALA A 75 22.68 8.26 -12.14
N ALA A 76 23.91 7.79 -11.91
CA ALA A 76 25.10 8.51 -12.37
C ALA A 76 25.56 7.92 -13.73
N LYS A 77 25.96 8.77 -14.68
CA LYS A 77 26.10 8.49 -16.14
C LYS A 77 27.15 7.43 -16.58
N LYS A 78 27.62 6.51 -15.71
CA LYS A 78 28.77 5.64 -15.99
C LYS A 78 28.56 4.13 -15.80
N ASP A 79 27.52 3.70 -15.09
CA ASP A 79 27.22 2.27 -14.94
C ASP A 79 25.82 1.92 -15.46
N THR A 80 25.79 1.21 -16.59
CA THR A 80 24.55 0.86 -17.29
C THR A 80 23.81 -0.32 -16.64
N ALA A 81 24.50 -1.18 -15.89
CA ALA A 81 23.85 -2.34 -15.25
C ALA A 81 23.09 -1.93 -13.99
N LEU A 82 23.71 -1.09 -13.15
CA LEU A 82 23.04 -0.54 -11.95
C LEU A 82 21.83 0.32 -12.33
N SER A 83 21.96 1.19 -13.34
CA SER A 83 20.82 1.98 -13.82
C SER A 83 19.69 1.14 -14.43
N GLN A 84 19.97 -0.07 -14.97
CA GLN A 84 18.93 -1.01 -15.41
C GLN A 84 18.21 -1.68 -14.24
N ALA A 85 18.92 -2.06 -13.17
CA ALA A 85 18.33 -2.65 -11.99
C ALA A 85 17.39 -1.67 -11.26
N GLU A 86 17.87 -0.45 -11.00
CA GLU A 86 17.08 0.59 -10.30
C GLU A 86 15.92 1.12 -11.15
N ARG A 87 16.10 1.21 -12.48
CA ARG A 87 14.98 1.44 -13.39
C ARG A 87 13.97 0.29 -13.36
N GLY A 88 14.42 -0.97 -13.38
CA GLY A 88 13.54 -2.14 -13.27
C GLY A 88 12.74 -2.15 -11.96
N ARG A 89 13.37 -1.68 -10.87
CA ARG A 89 12.72 -1.47 -9.56
C ARG A 89 11.60 -0.43 -9.65
N ALA A 90 11.89 0.75 -10.21
CA ALA A 90 10.90 1.79 -10.44
C ALA A 90 9.76 1.34 -11.38
N ASP A 91 10.09 0.67 -12.48
CA ASP A 91 9.12 0.12 -13.45
C ASP A 91 8.19 -0.91 -12.79
N ALA A 92 8.70 -1.77 -11.90
CA ALA A 92 7.91 -2.74 -11.14
C ALA A 92 6.96 -2.07 -10.13
N LEU A 93 7.36 -0.97 -9.50
CA LEU A 93 6.52 -0.20 -8.58
C LEU A 93 5.42 0.58 -9.34
N ILE A 94 5.77 1.20 -10.48
CA ILE A 94 4.79 1.82 -11.39
C ILE A 94 3.80 0.77 -11.92
N ALA A 95 4.26 -0.46 -12.18
CA ALA A 95 3.43 -1.57 -12.61
C ALA A 95 2.40 -2.03 -11.55
N LEU A 96 2.47 -1.60 -10.29
CA LEU A 96 1.40 -1.86 -9.31
C LEU A 96 0.05 -1.27 -9.77
N VAL A 97 0.06 -0.04 -10.30
CA VAL A 97 -1.17 0.68 -10.72
C VAL A 97 -1.37 0.74 -12.24
N LYS A 98 -0.33 0.42 -13.03
CA LYS A 98 -0.42 0.46 -14.50
C LYS A 98 -1.57 -0.40 -15.02
N GLY A 99 -2.45 0.22 -15.80
CA GLY A 99 -3.66 -0.41 -16.37
C GLY A 99 -4.85 -0.54 -15.41
N LEU A 100 -4.76 -0.06 -14.17
CA LEU A 100 -5.89 -0.04 -13.23
C LEU A 100 -6.56 1.35 -13.29
N PRO A 101 -7.78 1.49 -13.85
CA PRO A 101 -8.36 2.83 -14.14
C PRO A 101 -8.69 3.63 -12.88
N LEU A 102 -8.97 2.95 -11.77
CA LEU A 102 -9.24 3.55 -10.46
C LEU A 102 -7.96 3.88 -9.66
N GLY A 103 -6.79 3.44 -10.14
CA GLY A 103 -5.54 3.53 -9.41
C GLY A 103 -4.69 4.75 -9.78
N LYS A 104 -4.10 5.39 -8.76
CA LYS A 104 -3.01 6.37 -8.89
C LYS A 104 -1.82 5.92 -8.06
N ILE A 105 -0.61 6.29 -8.46
CA ILE A 105 0.60 6.15 -7.63
C ILE A 105 1.29 7.50 -7.51
N TYR A 106 1.72 7.83 -6.29
CA TYR A 106 2.59 8.96 -5.99
C TYR A 106 3.85 8.45 -5.32
N PHE A 107 4.98 9.06 -5.65
CA PHE A 107 6.28 8.78 -5.07
C PHE A 107 6.72 10.02 -4.30
N LEU A 108 6.99 9.88 -3.01
CA LEU A 108 7.80 10.83 -2.25
C LEU A 108 9.24 10.30 -2.24
N PRO A 109 10.27 11.15 -2.37
CA PRO A 109 11.65 10.72 -2.25
C PRO A 109 12.03 10.54 -0.77
N GLY A 110 12.72 9.44 -0.46
CA GLY A 110 13.37 9.17 0.82
C GLY A 110 14.81 9.66 0.83
N ASP A 111 15.59 9.28 1.85
CA ASP A 111 17.00 9.68 1.93
C ASP A 111 17.83 9.09 0.78
N LYS A 112 17.56 7.85 0.36
CA LYS A 112 18.36 7.14 -0.67
C LYS A 112 18.10 7.58 -2.10
N ASP A 113 16.95 8.20 -2.35
CA ASP A 113 16.57 8.63 -3.69
C ASP A 113 17.37 9.85 -4.17
N TRP A 114 18.07 10.56 -3.27
CA TRP A 114 18.90 11.73 -3.57
C TRP A 114 20.38 11.36 -3.72
N ALA A 115 20.85 11.23 -4.96
CA ALA A 115 22.24 10.89 -5.27
C ALA A 115 23.27 11.75 -4.49
N ASN A 116 23.98 11.13 -3.55
CA ASN A 116 25.08 11.67 -2.74
C ASN A 116 24.75 12.88 -1.84
N SER A 117 23.98 12.65 -0.78
CA SER A 117 23.58 13.71 0.16
C SER A 117 24.33 13.84 1.57
N GLY A 118 25.09 12.86 2.15
CA GLY A 118 25.73 12.92 3.55
C GLY A 118 25.75 11.74 4.64
N ARG A 119 26.00 10.42 4.36
CA ARG A 119 25.69 9.13 5.10
C ARG A 119 24.21 8.70 5.41
N ASN A 120 23.65 7.68 4.70
CA ASN A 120 22.21 7.23 4.51
C ASN A 120 21.52 7.77 3.21
N GLY A 121 21.80 7.29 1.99
CA GLY A 121 21.39 7.99 0.73
C GLY A 121 22.33 9.11 0.30
N LEU A 122 23.47 9.03 0.90
CA LEU A 122 24.16 10.15 1.47
C LEU A 122 25.54 9.41 1.63
N LYS A 123 26.73 9.82 1.16
CA LYS A 123 27.38 11.08 0.75
C LYS A 123 28.28 10.86 -0.46
#